data_AF-A0A833PA46-F1
#
_entry.id   AF-A0A833PA46-F1
#
_cell.length_a   1.000
_cell.length_b   1.000
_cell.length_c   1.000
_cell.angle_alpha   90.00
_cell.angle_beta   90.00
_cell.angle_gamma   90.00
#
_symmetry.space_group_name_H-M   'P 1'
#
loop_
_entity.id
_entity.type
_entity.pdbx_description
1 polymer ?
#
loop_
_entity_poly.entity_id
_entity_poly.type
_entity_poly.pdbx_seq_one_letter_code
_entity_poly.pdbx_strand_id
1 'polypeptide(L)'
;MPKFSCICGNVINLSTGASSSERVLILENQMNLVSEYLEQDDLTNEKYLDTLLHKAHYVVFCEVCKGIHLDNGDGTYTNYMKYN
;
A
#
# COMPACT_ATOMS: atom_id res chain seq x y z
N MET A 1 16.96 8.31 3.05
CA MET A 1 15.87 7.34 3.25
C MET A 1 14.79 8.03 4.06
N PRO A 2 13.58 8.19 3.52
CA PRO A 2 12.47 8.77 4.26
C PRO A 2 12.15 7.92 5.51
N LYS A 3 11.71 8.57 6.58
CA LYS A 3 11.33 7.92 7.83
C LYS A 3 9.93 8.35 8.20
N PHE A 4 9.15 7.42 8.73
CA PHE A 4 7.82 7.68 9.24
C PHE A 4 7.78 7.41 10.74
N SER A 5 7.27 8.36 11.52
CA SER A 5 7.08 8.21 12.96
C SER A 5 5.63 7.81 13.23
N CYS A 6 5.44 6.58 13.70
CA CYS A 6 4.12 6.11 14.12
C CYS A 6 3.67 6.81 15.40
N ILE A 7 2.36 6.96 15.58
CA ILE A 7 1.72 7.47 16.80
C ILE A 7 2.08 6.69 18.07
N CYS A 8 2.54 5.43 17.95
CA CYS A 8 3.02 4.65 19.09
C CYS A 8 4.49 4.91 19.45
N GLY A 9 5.15 5.85 18.76
CA GLY A 9 6.57 6.20 18.95
C GLY A 9 7.55 5.33 18.15
N ASN A 10 7.08 4.31 17.41
CA ASN A 10 7.95 3.50 16.58
C ASN A 10 8.37 4.27 15.31
N VAL A 11 9.67 4.24 14.98
CA VAL A 11 10.20 4.88 13.76
C VAL A 11 10.38 3.81 12.69
N ILE A 12 9.68 3.99 11.57
CA ILE A 12 9.70 3.10 10.41
C ILE A 12 10.61 3.72 9.36
N ASN A 13 11.60 2.94 8.89
CA ASN A 13 12.40 3.34 7.75
C ASN A 13 11.63 2.99 6.48
N LEU A 14 11.27 4.00 5.71
CA LEU A 14 10.68 3.82 4.39
C LEU A 14 11.83 3.61 3.40
N SER A 15 11.72 2.56 2.61
CA SER A 15 12.77 2.12 1.70
C SER A 15 12.28 2.22 0.26
N THR A 16 13.17 2.40 -0.70
CA THR A 16 12.82 2.24 -2.13
C THR A 16 12.69 0.76 -2.53
N GLY A 17 12.41 -0.14 -1.58
CA GLY A 17 12.41 -1.59 -1.76
C GLY A 17 11.32 -2.28 -0.94
N ALA A 18 11.42 -3.60 -0.77
CA ALA A 18 10.40 -4.38 -0.07
C ALA A 18 10.51 -4.21 1.46
N SER A 19 9.85 -3.19 2.01
CA SER A 19 9.59 -3.08 3.44
C SER A 19 8.33 -3.84 3.81
N SER A 20 8.35 -4.62 4.90
CA SER A 20 7.12 -5.23 5.47
C SER A 20 6.11 -4.19 5.97
N SER A 21 6.56 -2.95 6.15
CA SER A 21 5.74 -1.81 6.58
C SER A 21 5.14 -1.05 5.41
N GLU A 22 5.69 -1.15 4.20
CA GLU A 22 5.16 -0.45 3.01
C GLU A 22 4.16 -1.36 2.29
N ARG A 23 2.91 -0.92 2.21
CA ARG A 23 1.80 -1.68 1.66
C ARG A 23 1.00 -0.84 0.69
N VAL A 24 0.17 -1.51 -0.10
CA VAL A 24 -0.82 -0.88 -0.96
C VAL A 24 -2.21 -1.40 -0.60
N LEU A 25 -3.18 -0.49 -0.51
CA LEU A 25 -4.59 -0.81 -0.48
C LEU A 25 -5.12 -0.82 -1.91
N ILE A 26 -5.70 -1.94 -2.29
CA ILE A 26 -6.33 -2.15 -3.59
C ILE A 26 -7.80 -2.42 -3.31
N LEU A 27 -8.67 -1.70 -4.01
CA LEU A 27 -10.10 -1.92 -3.91
C LEU A 27 -10.47 -3.23 -4.62
N GLU A 28 -11.45 -3.95 -4.07
CA GLU A 28 -11.88 -5.25 -4.61
C GLU A 28 -12.30 -5.17 -6.08
N ASN A 29 -12.97 -4.09 -6.50
CA ASN A 29 -13.34 -3.90 -7.90
C ASN A 29 -12.13 -3.81 -8.84
N GLN A 30 -10.96 -3.38 -8.36
CA GLN A 30 -9.73 -3.39 -9.16
C GLN A 30 -9.17 -4.80 -9.32
N MET A 31 -9.32 -5.65 -8.30
CA MET A 31 -8.93 -7.06 -8.41
C MET A 31 -9.75 -7.78 -9.48
N ASN A 32 -11.05 -7.48 -9.58
CA ASN A 32 -11.92 -8.05 -10.61
C ASN A 32 -11.50 -7.64 -12.02
N LEU A 33 -11.15 -6.36 -12.23
CA LEU A 33 -10.63 -5.88 -13.52
C LEU A 33 -9.37 -6.65 -13.93
N VAL A 34 -8.45 -6.87 -12.98
CA VAL A 34 -7.23 -7.63 -13.23
C VAL A 34 -7.53 -9.08 -13.61
N SER A 35 -8.54 -9.71 -13.00
CA SER A 35 -8.99 -11.05 -13.38
C SER A 35 -9.52 -11.11 -14.82
N GLU A 36 -10.27 -10.11 -15.27
CA GLU A 36 -10.75 -10.02 -16.68
C GLU A 36 -9.58 -9.89 -17.67
N TYR A 37 -8.51 -9.19 -17.28
CA TYR A 37 -7.32 -9.06 -18.11
C TYR A 37 -6.45 -10.32 -18.14
N LEU A 38 -6.44 -11.11 -17.06
CA LEU A 38 -5.71 -12.39 -17.02
C LEU A 38 -6.27 -13.44 -17.98
N GLU A 39 -7.54 -13.29 -18.39
CA GLU A 39 -8.16 -14.14 -19.41
C GLU A 39 -7.76 -13.77 -20.84
N GLN A 40 -6.95 -12.70 -21.03
CA GLN A 40 -6.46 -12.26 -22.33
C GLN A 40 -5.00 -12.71 -22.54
N ASP A 41 -4.70 -13.30 -23.70
CA ASP A 41 -3.37 -13.86 -24.06
C ASP A 41 -2.22 -12.82 -24.14
N ASP A 42 -2.48 -11.52 -23.95
CA ASP A 42 -1.49 -10.43 -24.09
C ASP A 42 -1.21 -9.65 -22.79
N LEU A 43 -1.50 -10.26 -21.62
CA LEU A 43 -1.19 -9.62 -20.34
C LEU A 43 0.29 -9.84 -19.95
N THR A 44 1.08 -8.77 -20.03
CA THR A 44 2.43 -8.75 -19.49
C THR A 44 2.43 -8.45 -17.99
N ASN A 45 3.47 -8.90 -17.27
CA ASN A 45 3.66 -8.56 -15.84
C ASN A 45 3.63 -7.04 -15.58
N GLU A 46 4.13 -6.24 -16.52
CA GLU A 46 4.11 -4.78 -16.44
C GLU A 46 2.69 -4.23 -16.53
N LYS A 47 1.90 -4.66 -17.53
CA LYS A 47 0.48 -4.26 -17.66
C LYS A 47 -0.34 -4.68 -16.45
N TYR A 48 -0.07 -5.86 -15.89
CA TYR A 48 -0.71 -6.36 -14.67
C TYR A 48 -0.45 -5.42 -13.49
N LEU A 49 0.83 -5.11 -13.21
CA LEU A 49 1.21 -4.25 -12.10
C LEU A 49 0.68 -2.83 -12.29
N ASP A 50 0.73 -2.30 -13.50
CA ASP A 50 0.19 -0.97 -13.80
C ASP A 50 -1.32 -0.92 -13.53
N THR A 51 -2.08 -1.90 -14.03
CA THR A 51 -3.53 -1.98 -13.79
C THR A 51 -3.87 -2.08 -12.30
N LEU A 52 -3.11 -2.90 -11.55
CA LEU A 52 -3.32 -3.10 -10.12
C LEU A 52 -2.98 -1.84 -9.31
N LEU A 53 -1.89 -1.15 -9.67
CA LEU A 53 -1.36 -0.01 -8.93
C LEU A 53 -1.95 1.33 -9.36
N HIS A 54 -2.60 1.43 -10.53
CA HIS A 54 -3.10 2.68 -11.11
C HIS A 54 -4.01 3.50 -10.18
N LYS A 55 -4.70 2.85 -9.24
CA LYS A 55 -5.49 3.52 -8.19
C LYS A 55 -5.25 2.95 -6.79
N ALA A 56 -4.11 2.29 -6.61
CA ALA A 56 -3.75 1.79 -5.29
C ALA A 56 -3.43 2.96 -4.36
N HIS A 57 -3.81 2.83 -3.09
CA HIS A 57 -3.43 3.78 -2.07
C HIS A 57 -2.23 3.28 -1.30
N TYR A 58 -1.20 4.11 -1.15
CA TYR A 58 -0.03 3.77 -0.35
C TYR A 58 -0.35 3.80 1.14
N VAL A 59 0.15 2.79 1.85
CA VAL A 59 -0.08 2.60 3.27
C VAL A 59 1.21 2.24 3.96
N VAL A 60 1.42 2.86 5.12
CA VAL A 60 2.43 2.41 6.08
C VAL A 60 1.74 1.62 7.18
N PHE A 61 2.20 0.39 7.41
CA PHE A 61 1.72 -0.46 8.49
C PHE A 61 2.75 -0.53 9.62
N CYS A 62 2.32 -0.22 10.83
CA CYS A 62 3.19 -0.34 12.00
C CYS A 62 3.12 -1.75 12.58
N GLU A 63 4.19 -2.53 12.48
CA GLU A 63 4.24 -3.88 13.07
C GLU A 63 4.18 -3.89 14.60
N VAL A 64 4.42 -2.76 15.27
CA VAL A 64 4.38 -2.64 16.73
C VAL A 64 2.96 -2.44 17.25
N CYS A 65 2.28 -1.38 16.84
CA CYS A 65 0.91 -1.08 17.28
C CYS A 65 -0.18 -1.63 16.35
N LYS A 66 0.20 -2.25 15.23
CA LYS A 66 -0.69 -2.74 14.17
C LYS A 66 -1.58 -1.63 13.56
N GLY A 67 -1.14 -0.38 13.68
CA GLY A 67 -1.77 0.78 13.06
C GLY A 67 -1.55 0.83 11.56
N ILE A 68 -2.54 1.33 10.83
CA ILE A 68 -2.55 1.55 9.39
C ILE A 68 -2.50 3.06 9.16
N HIS A 69 -1.55 3.51 8.35
CA HIS A 69 -1.33 4.93 8.04
C HIS A 69 -1.49 5.11 6.54
N LEU A 70 -2.61 5.69 6.12
CA LEU A 70 -2.93 5.95 4.71
C LEU A 70 -2.22 7.22 4.25
N ASP A 71 -1.40 7.13 3.21
CA ASP A 71 -0.74 8.29 2.60
C ASP A 71 -1.77 9.12 1.83
N ASN A 72 -1.84 10.41 2.11
CA ASN A 72 -2.73 11.35 1.44
C ASN A 72 -2.12 11.94 0.14
N GLY A 73 -0.87 11.62 -0.18
CA GLY A 73 -0.15 12.08 -1.38
C GLY A 73 0.54 13.43 -1.23
N ASP A 74 0.40 14.09 -0.08
CA ASP A 74 1.02 15.37 0.27
C ASP A 74 2.09 15.23 1.39
N GLY A 75 2.47 13.98 1.71
CA GLY A 75 3.36 13.65 2.81
C GLY A 75 2.67 13.60 4.17
N THR A 76 1.35 13.81 4.24
CA THR A 76 0.55 13.58 5.44
C THR A 76 -0.11 12.21 5.42
N TYR A 77 -0.47 11.72 6.60
CA TYR A 77 -1.05 10.39 6.78
C TYR A 77 -2.34 10.43 7.58
N THR A 78 -3.36 9.72 7.10
CA THR A 78 -4.59 9.44 7.84
C THR A 78 -4.41 8.15 8.64
N ASN A 79 -4.60 8.22 9.95
CA ASN A 79 -4.29 7.12 10.87
C ASN A 79 -5.54 6.30 11.21
N TYR A 80 -5.45 4.98 11.04
CA TYR A 80 -6.45 4.00 11.45
C TYR A 80 -5.81 3.04 12.45
N MET A 81 -6.24 3.12 13.71
CA MET A 81 -5.81 2.17 14.75
C MET A 81 -6.80 1.02 14.85
N LYS A 82 -6.28 -0.20 14.97
CA LYS A 82 -7.06 -1.30 15.51
C LYS A 82 -7.11 -1.12 17.03
N TYR A 83 -8.26 -0.69 17.55
CA TYR A 83 -8.54 -0.85 18.98
C TYR A 83 -8.75 -2.35 19.24
N ASN A 84 -7.95 -2.92 20.14
CA ASN A 84 -8.22 -4.24 20.72
C ASN A 84 -9.13 -4.08 21.92
#